data_AF-A0A1X2FUW1-F1
#
_entry.id   AF-A0A1X2FUW1-F1
#
_cell.length_a   1.000
_cell.length_b   1.000
_cell.length_c   1.000
_cell.angle_alpha   90.00
_cell.angle_beta   90.00
_cell.angle_gamma   90.00
#
_symmetry.space_group_name_H-M   'P 1'
#
loop_
_entity.id
_entity.type
_entity.pdbx_description
1 polymer ?
#
loop_
_entity_poly.entity_id
_entity_poly.type
_entity_poly.pdbx_seq_one_letter_code
_entity_poly.pdbx_strand_id
1 'polypeptide(L)' 'MRINWESPEIKIALEKTKAAYEQAPYREKHRAVEKEFAKYTGVWAAYGTIREHAKEKGVWIGGR' A
#
# COMPACT_ATOMS: atom_id res chain seq x y z
N MET A 1 -11.23 0.06 -10.39
CA MET A 1 -11.39 -1.12 -9.49
C MET A 1 -11.69 -0.59 -8.10
N ARG A 2 -12.79 -1.02 -7.45
CA ARG A 2 -13.13 -0.58 -6.09
C ARG A 2 -12.50 -1.54 -5.09
N ILE A 3 -11.53 -1.07 -4.31
CA ILE A 3 -10.92 -1.85 -3.21
C ILE A 3 -11.86 -1.74 -2.00
N ASN A 4 -12.25 -2.88 -1.42
CA ASN A 4 -13.02 -2.88 -0.18
C ASN A 4 -12.09 -2.72 1.03
N TRP A 5 -11.84 -1.48 1.46
CA TRP A 5 -10.95 -1.16 2.56
C TRP A 5 -11.37 -1.71 3.93
N GLU A 6 -12.63 -2.14 4.07
CA GLU A 6 -13.11 -2.74 5.32
C GLU A 6 -12.81 -4.24 5.40
N SER A 7 -12.45 -4.87 4.28
CA SER A 7 -12.12 -6.28 4.23
C SER A 7 -10.91 -6.60 5.12
N PRO A 8 -10.98 -7.66 5.95
CA PRO A 8 -9.86 -8.08 6.80
C PRO A 8 -8.60 -8.39 5.98
N GLU A 9 -8.74 -8.91 4.76
CA GLU A 9 -7.61 -9.20 3.86
C GLU A 9 -6.90 -7.92 3.41
N ILE A 10 -7.66 -6.86 3.11
CA ILE A 10 -7.10 -5.56 2.72
C ILE A 10 -6.39 -4.89 3.90
N LYS A 11 -6.92 -5.03 5.12
CA LYS A 11 -6.25 -4.52 6.33
C LYS A 11 -4.90 -5.20 6.54
N ILE A 12 -4.84 -6.52 6.43
CA ILE A 12 -3.58 -7.28 6.52
C ILE A 12 -2.62 -6.85 5.40
N ALA A 13 -3.11 -6.72 4.16
CA ALA A 13 -2.29 -6.26 3.03
C ALA A 13 -1.72 -4.84 3.27
N LEU A 14 -2.51 -3.93 3.86
CA LEU A 14 -2.09 -2.58 4.20
C LEU A 14 -0.99 -2.55 5.28
N GLU A 15 -1.11 -3.39 6.31
CA GLU A 15 -0.07 -3.50 7.34
C GLU A 15 1.26 -4.01 6.75
N LYS A 16 1.20 -5.04 5.90
CA LYS A 16 2.40 -5.62 5.26
C LYS A 16 3.04 -4.66 4.27
N THR A 17 2.23 -3.96 3.49
CA THR A 17 2.73 -2.97 2.51
C THR A 17 3.32 -1.74 3.18
N LYS A 18 2.84 -1.34 4.37
CA LYS A 18 3.46 -0.28 5.17
C LYS A 18 4.89 -0.66 5.56
N ALA A 19 5.08 -1.87 6.08
CA ALA A 19 6.40 -2.38 6.42
C ALA A 19 7.32 -2.45 5.20
N ALA A 20 6.79 -2.81 4.03
CA ALA A 20 7.54 -2.82 2.78
C ALA A 20 7.91 -1.40 2.30
N TYR A 21 7.02 -0.42 2.47
CA TYR A 21 7.27 0.99 2.12
C TYR A 21 8.38 1.62 2.98
N GLU A 22 8.47 1.27 4.26
CA GLU A 22 9.48 1.78 5.19
C GLU A 22 10.87 1.17 4.93
N GLN A 23 10.92 -0.12 4.56
CA GLN A 23 12.18 -0.82 4.26
C GLN A 23 12.72 -0.57 2.85
N ALA A 24 11.86 -0.20 1.91
CA ALA A 24 12.26 0.00 0.52
C ALA A 24 12.97 1.36 0.29
N PRO A 25 14.01 1.40 -0.56
CA PRO A 25 14.64 2.66 -0.96
C PRO A 25 13.62 3.53 -1.71
N TYR A 26 13.73 4.86 -1.56
CA TYR A 26 12.73 5.84 -2.04
C TYR A 26 12.26 5.60 -3.49
N ARG A 27 13.20 5.27 -4.38
CA ARG A 27 12.92 5.02 -5.81
C ARG A 27 12.10 3.77 -6.07
N GLU A 28 12.07 2.82 -5.14
CA GLU A 28 11.42 1.50 -5.30
C GLU A 28 10.22 1.32 -4.37
N LYS A 29 9.89 2.32 -3.53
CA LYS A 29 8.75 2.25 -2.61
C LYS A 29 7.44 1.91 -3.29
N HIS A 30 7.18 2.47 -4.48
CA HIS A 30 5.97 2.16 -5.22
C HIS A 30 5.91 0.67 -5.62
N ARG A 31 7.01 0.12 -6.16
CA ARG A 31 7.08 -1.30 -6.54
C ARG A 31 6.97 -2.23 -5.35
N ALA A 32 7.63 -1.90 -4.23
CA ALA A 32 7.57 -2.70 -3.02
C ALA A 32 6.14 -2.79 -2.48
N VAL A 33 5.43 -1.66 -2.45
CA VAL A 33 4.03 -1.59 -2.03
C VAL A 33 3.13 -2.36 -2.98
N GLU A 34 3.26 -2.18 -4.29
CA GLU A 34 2.39 -2.90 -5.24
C GLU A 34 2.62 -4.39 -5.21
N LYS A 35 3.88 -4.82 -5.17
CA LYS A 35 4.23 -6.23 -5.11
C LYS A 35 3.68 -6.87 -3.83
N GLU A 36 3.83 -6.20 -2.70
CA GLU A 36 3.37 -6.75 -1.44
C GLU A 36 1.84 -6.72 -1.34
N PHE A 37 1.18 -5.68 -1.85
CA PHE A 37 -0.29 -5.60 -1.89
C PHE A 37 -0.88 -6.66 -2.81
N ALA A 38 -0.29 -6.84 -4.00
CA ALA A 38 -0.75 -7.80 -5.00
C ALA A 38 -0.64 -9.25 -4.50
N LYS A 39 0.34 -9.58 -3.65
CA LYS A 39 0.45 -10.92 -3.05
C LYS A 39 -0.78 -11.31 -2.23
N TYR A 40 -1.39 -10.36 -1.54
CA TYR A 40 -2.55 -10.61 -0.67
C TYR A 40 -3.88 -10.42 -1.38
N THR A 41 -3.92 -9.53 -2.37
CA THR A 41 -5.19 -9.06 -2.96
C THR A 41 -5.37 -9.43 -4.42
N GLY A 42 -4.29 -9.89 -5.08
CA GLY A 42 -4.23 -10.06 -6.53
C GLY A 42 -4.26 -8.75 -7.33
N VAL A 43 -4.32 -7.59 -6.66
CA VAL A 43 -4.48 -6.29 -7.32
C VAL A 43 -3.13 -5.67 -7.61
N TRP A 44 -2.82 -5.56 -8.90
CA TRP A 44 -1.68 -4.84 -9.44
C TRP A 44 -2.04 -3.38 -9.76
N ALA A 45 -1.04 -2.53 -9.96
CA ALA A 45 -1.22 -1.10 -10.25
C ALA A 45 -2.00 -0.32 -9.15
N ALA A 46 -1.99 -0.84 -7.91
CA ALA A 46 -2.78 -0.32 -6.80
C ALA A 46 -2.09 0.82 -6.02
N TYR A 47 -0.83 1.16 -6.34
CA TYR A 47 -0.05 2.11 -5.54
C TYR A 47 -0.74 3.47 -5.37
N GLY A 48 -1.27 4.02 -6.46
CA GLY A 48 -1.94 5.32 -6.44
C GLY A 48 -3.10 5.32 -5.44
N THR A 49 -3.97 4.31 -5.55
CA THR A 49 -5.14 4.14 -4.70
C THR A 49 -4.78 3.88 -3.22
N ILE A 50 -3.75 3.07 -2.96
CA ILE A 50 -3.22 2.85 -1.60
C ILE A 50 -2.65 4.15 -1.02
N ARG A 51 -1.88 4.89 -1.81
CA ARG A 51 -1.26 6.15 -1.38
C ARG A 51 -2.31 7.22 -1.08
N GLU A 52 -3.35 7.32 -1.89
CA GLU A 52 -4.47 8.25 -1.64
C GLU A 52 -5.19 7.89 -0.35
N HIS A 53 -5.56 6.62 -0.17
CA HIS A 53 -6.18 6.16 1.07
C HIS A 53 -5.29 6.40 2.30
N ALA A 54 -3.99 6.13 2.18
CA ALA A 54 -3.03 6.35 3.26
C ALA A 54 -2.79 7.85 3.55
N LYS A 55 -2.94 8.73 2.56
CA LYS A 55 -2.93 10.20 2.75
C LYS A 55 -4.17 10.67 3.51
N GLU A 56 -5.36 10.22 3.12
CA GLU A 56 -6.61 10.56 3.82
C GLU A 56 -6.59 10.14 5.29
N LYS A 57 -5.94 9.01 5.58
CA LYS A 57 -5.77 8.49 6.95
C LYS A 57 -4.55 9.05 7.68
N GLY A 58 -3.68 9.81 7.02
CA GLY A 58 -2.46 10.38 7.60
C GLY A 58 -1.36 9.36 7.97
N VAL A 59 -1.40 8.14 7.44
CA VAL A 59 -0.60 7.01 7.95
C VAL A 59 0.79 6.88 7.28
N TRP A 60 0.99 7.45 6.08
CA TRP A 60 2.17 7.17 5.22
C TRP A 60 2.92 8.41 4.71
N ILE A 61 2.52 9.61 5.13
CA ILE A 61 3.06 10.85 4.57
C ILE A 61 4.43 11.14 5.21
N GLY A 62 5.48 10.59 4.60
CA GLY A 62 6.87 10.78 5.03
C GLY A 62 7.82 10.64 3.85
N GLY A 63 8.20 11.78 3.30
CA GLY A 63 9.14 11.94 2.20
C GLY A 63 9.02 13.34 1.60
N ARG A 64 9.34 14.35 2.42
CA ARG A 64 9.79 15.64 1.90
C ARG A 64 11.28 15.50 1.60
#